data_AF-A0A2G2W6C3-F1
#
_entry.id   AF-A0A2G2W6C3-F1
#
_cell.length_a   1.000
_cell.length_b   1.000
_cell.length_c   1.000
_cell.angle_alpha   90.00
_cell.angle_beta   90.00
_cell.angle_gamma   90.00
#
_symmetry.space_group_name_H-M   'P 1'
#
loop_
_entity.id
_entity.type
_entity.pdbx_description
1 polymer ?
#
loop_
_entity_poly.entity_id
_entity_poly.type
_entity_poly.pdbx_seq_one_letter_code
_entity_poly.pdbx_strand_id
1 'polypeptide(L)'
;MYHAGLFSFLPETRYSTIQIHSLYINIKYHLSLFNREVASKLTPKFLMRIPLFIAILFVLTLSSIRSPASAHFFPNISSIPPSLLKPNATAWAAFQKLLGCHSGQKVDGLAKIKKYFHYFGYVNSSGNFTDDFDDILEYAIKTYQQNFNLNTTGVLDGPTIQHIIKPRCGNADIVNGTSTMNSGKPPAGTPTMHTVAHYSFFPGRPRWPASKTDLTYAFLPANSLTDTIKSVFSRAFDRWSEVTPLTFTETASFQSADIKVGFFAGDHNDGEPFDGPMGTLAHAFSPPAGHFHLDGEENWVIDGVPIDDGNFFSTLSAVDLESVAVHEIGHLLGLGHSSVEDSIMYPTLGAGTRRVELANDDIQGVQELYGSNPNFTGPSTTLTPSQENDTNGTPKFGLSWVHGFLWLVGLFVTLVQF
;
A
#
# COMPACT_ATOMS: atom_id res chain seq x y z
N MET A 1 -49.38 62.27 -25.36
CA MET A 1 -49.05 62.36 -23.93
C MET A 1 -48.29 61.10 -23.54
N TYR A 2 -47.04 61.27 -23.07
CA TYR A 2 -46.13 60.37 -22.31
C TYR A 2 -45.90 58.92 -22.79
N HIS A 3 -44.72 58.61 -23.36
CA HIS A 3 -43.47 58.06 -22.75
C HIS A 3 -43.53 56.53 -22.52
N ALA A 4 -42.85 55.70 -23.34
CA ALA A 4 -41.41 55.38 -23.40
C ALA A 4 -41.02 54.19 -22.48
N GLY A 5 -40.68 53.05 -23.10
CA GLY A 5 -40.03 51.89 -22.47
C GLY A 5 -38.81 51.50 -23.30
N LEU A 6 -37.62 51.61 -22.71
CA LEU A 6 -36.31 51.51 -23.33
C LEU A 6 -35.57 50.25 -22.85
N PHE A 7 -34.79 49.69 -23.77
CA PHE A 7 -33.87 48.56 -23.63
C PHE A 7 -32.69 48.82 -22.66
N SER A 8 -32.17 47.71 -22.09
CA SER A 8 -30.73 47.33 -21.99
C SER A 8 -29.81 47.75 -20.81
N PHE A 9 -28.87 46.81 -20.56
CA PHE A 9 -27.50 46.88 -19.98
C PHE A 9 -27.22 46.58 -18.50
N LEU A 10 -26.25 45.65 -18.33
CA LEU A 10 -25.49 45.25 -17.13
C LEU A 10 -24.85 46.44 -16.39
N PRO A 11 -24.45 46.28 -15.11
CA PRO A 11 -23.28 46.97 -14.59
C PRO A 11 -22.18 46.02 -14.09
N GLU A 12 -20.96 46.38 -14.51
CA GLU A 12 -19.66 45.91 -14.03
C GLU A 12 -19.52 45.99 -12.50
N THR A 13 -19.00 44.93 -11.88
CA THR A 13 -18.53 44.97 -10.48
C THR A 13 -17.17 45.66 -10.41
N ARG A 14 -17.15 46.94 -10.03
CA ARG A 14 -15.94 47.63 -9.59
C ARG A 14 -15.57 47.19 -8.17
N TYR A 15 -14.50 46.43 -8.01
CA TYR A 15 -13.84 46.25 -6.72
C TYR A 15 -13.29 47.61 -6.25
N SER A 16 -13.71 48.06 -5.07
CA SER A 16 -13.26 49.34 -4.53
C SER A 16 -11.79 49.25 -4.11
N THR A 17 -11.02 50.32 -4.37
CA THR A 17 -9.60 50.47 -4.02
C THR A 17 -9.28 50.14 -2.55
N ILE A 18 -10.30 50.21 -1.69
CA ILE A 18 -10.23 49.94 -0.25
C ILE A 18 -10.03 48.44 0.04
N GLN A 19 -10.70 47.54 -0.71
CA GLN A 19 -10.58 46.09 -0.49
C GLN A 19 -9.20 45.54 -0.89
N ILE A 20 -8.62 46.07 -1.97
CA ILE A 20 -7.27 45.68 -2.44
C ILE A 20 -6.20 46.14 -1.44
N HIS A 21 -6.38 47.33 -0.84
CA HIS A 21 -5.47 47.83 0.19
C HIS A 21 -5.52 46.98 1.47
N SER A 22 -6.71 46.56 1.89
CA SER A 22 -6.89 45.68 3.05
C SER A 22 -6.25 44.30 2.85
N LEU A 23 -6.42 43.70 1.66
CA LEU A 23 -5.81 42.42 1.31
C LEU A 23 -4.27 42.49 1.25
N TYR A 24 -3.71 43.58 0.69
CA TYR A 24 -2.27 43.81 0.66
C TYR A 24 -1.66 43.91 2.06
N ILE A 25 -2.31 44.64 2.97
CA ILE A 25 -1.83 44.79 4.35
C ILE A 25 -1.84 43.43 5.07
N ASN A 26 -2.89 42.64 4.87
CA ASN A 26 -3.06 41.34 5.54
C ASN A 26 -2.00 40.32 5.07
N ILE A 27 -1.76 40.23 3.75
CA ILE A 27 -0.72 39.36 3.17
C ILE A 27 0.68 39.78 3.63
N LYS A 28 0.99 41.08 3.61
CA LYS A 28 2.30 41.58 4.04
C LYS A 28 2.54 41.33 5.53
N TYR A 29 1.51 41.46 6.35
CA TYR A 29 1.58 41.16 7.78
C TYR A 29 1.91 39.68 8.01
N HIS A 30 1.17 38.76 7.40
CA HIS A 30 1.42 37.32 7.55
C HIS A 30 2.77 36.86 6.98
N LEU A 31 3.22 37.39 5.85
CA LEU A 31 4.55 37.08 5.31
C LEU A 31 5.69 37.64 6.17
N SER A 32 5.48 38.76 6.88
CA SER A 32 6.49 39.30 7.79
C SER A 32 6.72 38.45 9.04
N LEU A 33 5.73 37.62 9.41
CA LEU A 33 5.82 36.64 10.49
C LEU A 33 6.66 35.42 10.08
N PHE A 34 6.78 35.15 8.77
CA PHE A 34 7.47 33.98 8.23
C PHE A 34 8.86 34.29 7.67
N ASN A 35 9.00 35.41 6.94
CA ASN A 35 10.29 35.85 6.39
C ASN A 35 10.28 37.37 6.08
N ARG A 36 11.02 38.15 6.89
CA ARG A 36 11.07 39.61 6.78
C ARG A 36 11.67 40.12 5.46
N GLU A 37 12.56 39.36 4.83
CA GLU A 37 13.22 39.79 3.60
C GLU A 37 12.27 39.69 2.39
N VAL A 38 11.45 38.64 2.36
CA VAL A 38 10.42 38.43 1.32
C VAL A 38 9.30 39.47 1.44
N ALA A 39 8.86 39.77 2.66
CA ALA A 39 7.83 40.78 2.92
C ALA A 39 8.22 42.20 2.47
N SER A 40 9.53 42.51 2.44
CA SER A 40 10.03 43.83 2.02
C SER A 40 10.01 44.04 0.50
N LYS A 41 9.99 42.96 -0.29
CA LYS A 41 10.02 43.01 -1.77
C LYS A 41 8.63 43.07 -2.42
N LEU A 42 7.55 42.85 -1.64
CA LEU A 42 6.16 42.94 -2.12
C LEU A 42 5.73 44.39 -2.29
N THR A 43 5.54 44.82 -3.54
CA THR A 43 4.98 46.14 -3.88
C THR A 43 3.53 46.01 -4.38
N PRO A 44 2.69 47.05 -4.23
CA PRO A 44 1.30 47.03 -4.70
C PRO A 44 1.16 46.72 -6.20
N LYS A 45 2.19 47.05 -7.00
CA LYS A 45 2.24 46.77 -8.44
C LYS A 45 2.43 45.28 -8.78
N PHE A 46 2.98 44.47 -7.87
CA PHE A 46 3.22 43.04 -8.08
C PHE A 46 1.91 42.24 -7.97
N LEU A 47 1.03 42.60 -7.04
CA LEU A 47 -0.27 41.95 -6.82
C LEU A 47 -1.27 42.20 -7.96
N MET A 48 -1.15 43.31 -8.69
CA MET A 48 -1.98 43.61 -9.87
C MET A 48 -1.68 42.72 -11.10
N ARG A 49 -0.58 41.95 -11.10
CA ARG A 49 -0.18 41.08 -12.23
C ARG A 49 -0.59 39.61 -12.06
N ILE A 50 -1.10 39.25 -10.89
CA ILE A 50 -1.56 37.88 -10.56
C ILE A 50 -2.74 37.41 -11.43
N PRO A 51 -3.74 38.25 -11.79
CA PRO A 51 -4.85 37.80 -12.63
C PRO A 51 -4.41 37.45 -14.06
N LEU A 52 -3.36 38.12 -14.57
CA LEU A 52 -2.85 37.91 -15.92
C LEU A 52 -2.03 36.62 -16.04
N PHE A 53 -1.31 36.22 -14.98
CA PHE A 53 -0.55 34.98 -14.93
C PHE A 53 -1.46 33.74 -14.82
N ILE A 54 -2.55 33.84 -14.06
CA ILE A 54 -3.55 32.76 -13.91
C ILE A 54 -4.32 32.54 -15.22
N ALA A 55 -4.63 33.61 -15.96
CA ALA A 55 -5.29 33.50 -17.26
C ALA A 55 -4.39 32.84 -18.33
N ILE A 56 -3.08 33.08 -18.32
CA ILE A 56 -2.14 32.47 -19.27
C ILE A 56 -1.93 30.96 -18.97
N LEU A 57 -1.96 30.56 -17.70
CA LEU A 57 -1.90 29.13 -17.31
C LEU A 57 -3.16 28.35 -17.70
N PHE A 58 -4.33 29.02 -17.70
CA PHE A 58 -5.62 28.41 -18.06
C PHE A 58 -5.79 28.23 -19.59
N VAL A 59 -5.14 29.06 -20.40
CA VAL A 59 -5.16 28.93 -21.87
C VAL A 59 -4.15 27.88 -22.37
N LEU A 60 -3.07 27.63 -21.64
CA LEU A 60 -2.07 26.62 -22.00
C LEU A 60 -2.45 25.17 -21.61
N THR A 61 -3.53 24.99 -20.83
CA THR A 61 -4.03 23.66 -20.42
C THR A 61 -5.15 23.12 -21.33
N LEU A 62 -5.69 23.92 -22.27
CA LEU A 62 -6.75 23.50 -23.19
C LEU A 62 -6.28 23.14 -24.61
N SER A 63 -4.98 23.07 -24.86
CA SER A 63 -4.46 22.71 -26.18
C SER A 63 -3.31 21.71 -26.09
N SER A 64 -3.58 20.52 -25.56
CA SER A 64 -2.77 19.32 -25.81
C SER A 64 -3.56 18.04 -25.58
N ILE A 65 -3.92 17.42 -26.71
CA ILE A 65 -3.98 15.97 -26.96
C ILE A 65 -5.18 15.22 -26.38
N ARG A 66 -6.14 14.98 -27.29
CA ARG A 66 -6.94 13.75 -27.32
C ARG A 66 -5.99 12.55 -27.55
N SER A 67 -6.11 11.53 -26.71
CA SER A 67 -5.85 10.14 -27.08
C SER A 67 -6.92 9.27 -26.41
N PRO A 68 -7.54 8.32 -27.14
CA PRO A 68 -8.46 7.37 -26.54
C PRO A 68 -7.64 6.20 -26.01
N ALA A 69 -7.38 6.20 -24.72
CA ALA A 69 -7.07 4.97 -24.00
C ALA A 69 -8.14 4.83 -22.94
N SER A 70 -9.05 3.88 -23.14
CA SER A 70 -9.92 3.42 -22.06
C SER A 70 -9.04 2.86 -20.96
N ALA A 71 -9.17 3.38 -19.75
CA ALA A 71 -8.82 2.67 -18.54
C ALA A 71 -9.90 3.01 -17.51
N HIS A 72 -10.49 1.95 -16.98
CA HIS A 72 -11.72 1.96 -16.23
C HIS A 72 -11.60 2.80 -14.94
N PHE A 73 -12.62 3.60 -14.70
CA PHE A 73 -12.91 4.21 -13.41
C PHE A 73 -13.12 3.09 -12.37
N PHE A 74 -12.28 3.03 -11.34
CA PHE A 74 -12.57 2.29 -10.10
C PHE A 74 -12.63 3.28 -8.94
N PRO A 75 -13.65 3.20 -8.07
CA PRO A 75 -13.70 4.06 -6.90
C PRO A 75 -12.67 3.59 -5.87
N ASN A 76 -11.98 4.56 -5.28
CA ASN A 76 -11.22 4.44 -4.04
C ASN A 76 -12.05 3.67 -2.99
N ILE A 77 -11.62 2.46 -2.67
CA ILE A 77 -12.22 1.61 -1.63
C ILE A 77 -11.10 1.12 -0.74
N SER A 78 -10.99 1.79 0.40
CA SER A 78 -10.27 1.30 1.56
C SER A 78 -10.61 -0.17 1.82
N SER A 79 -9.59 -1.01 1.97
CA SER A 79 -9.78 -2.44 2.23
C SER A 79 -10.57 -2.66 3.53
N ILE A 80 -10.63 -1.66 4.43
CA ILE A 80 -11.57 -1.56 5.55
C ILE A 80 -11.91 -0.08 5.82
N PRO A 81 -13.11 0.43 5.46
CA PRO A 81 -13.44 1.84 5.65
C PRO A 81 -13.21 2.32 7.09
N PRO A 82 -12.54 3.47 7.32
CA PRO A 82 -12.40 4.08 8.65
C PRO A 82 -13.74 4.26 9.38
N SER A 83 -14.85 4.36 8.64
CA SER A 83 -16.22 4.41 9.15
C SER A 83 -16.72 3.12 9.84
N LEU A 84 -16.00 1.99 9.71
CA LEU A 84 -16.24 0.76 10.47
C LEU A 84 -15.45 0.69 11.77
N LEU A 85 -14.42 1.53 11.93
CA LEU A 85 -13.66 1.67 13.16
C LEU A 85 -14.40 2.70 14.03
N LYS A 86 -15.18 2.23 15.01
CA LYS A 86 -15.60 3.13 16.09
C LYS A 86 -14.32 3.62 16.80
N PRO A 87 -14.28 4.83 17.38
CA PRO A 87 -13.11 5.38 18.08
C PRO A 87 -12.56 4.57 19.28
N ASN A 88 -13.04 3.34 19.50
CA ASN A 88 -12.64 2.40 20.55
C ASN A 88 -12.98 0.92 20.20
N ALA A 89 -13.25 0.60 18.93
CA ALA A 89 -13.52 -0.78 18.50
C ALA A 89 -12.35 -1.30 17.66
N THR A 90 -11.87 -2.51 17.96
CA THR A 90 -10.83 -3.17 17.15
C THR A 90 -11.35 -3.41 15.73
N ALA A 91 -10.46 -3.43 14.72
CA ALA A 91 -10.83 -3.85 13.36
C ALA A 91 -11.63 -5.17 13.39
N TRP A 92 -11.22 -6.11 14.24
CA TRP A 92 -11.94 -7.37 14.52
C TRP A 92 -13.43 -7.19 14.87
N ALA A 93 -13.79 -6.18 15.66
CA ALA A 93 -15.18 -5.93 16.05
C ALA A 93 -16.07 -5.54 14.84
N ALA A 94 -15.49 -4.95 13.79
CA ALA A 94 -16.22 -4.68 12.55
C ALA A 94 -16.52 -5.95 11.75
N PHE A 95 -15.69 -6.99 11.88
CA PHE A 95 -15.84 -8.28 11.18
C PHE A 95 -16.57 -9.35 11.99
N GLN A 96 -16.76 -9.17 13.31
CA GLN A 96 -17.50 -10.14 14.14
C GLN A 96 -18.88 -10.49 13.58
N LYS A 97 -19.58 -9.51 12.99
CA LYS A 97 -20.89 -9.74 12.36
C LYS A 97 -20.82 -10.58 11.08
N LEU A 98 -19.66 -10.66 10.45
CA LEU A 98 -19.41 -11.41 9.22
C LEU A 98 -18.96 -12.84 9.49
N LEU A 99 -18.61 -13.15 10.74
CA LEU A 99 -18.09 -14.46 11.13
C LEU A 99 -19.15 -15.55 10.91
N GLY A 100 -18.78 -16.57 10.12
CA GLY A 100 -19.64 -17.69 9.77
C GLY A 100 -20.67 -17.36 8.67
N CYS A 101 -20.58 -16.20 8.02
CA CYS A 101 -21.45 -15.87 6.90
C CYS A 101 -21.27 -16.86 5.75
N HIS A 102 -22.39 -17.33 5.21
CA HIS A 102 -22.46 -18.33 4.14
C HIS A 102 -23.65 -18.09 3.19
N SER A 103 -23.71 -18.88 2.11
CA SER A 103 -24.70 -18.76 1.04
C SER A 103 -26.13 -18.67 1.55
N GLY A 104 -26.90 -17.75 0.96
CA GLY A 104 -28.30 -17.47 1.30
C GLY A 104 -28.51 -16.45 2.41
N GLN A 105 -27.45 -15.93 3.04
CA GLN A 105 -27.54 -14.89 4.06
C GLN A 105 -27.41 -13.48 3.47
N LYS A 106 -27.96 -12.49 4.18
CA LYS A 106 -27.78 -11.06 3.89
C LYS A 106 -27.32 -10.35 5.15
N VAL A 107 -26.11 -9.79 5.11
CA VAL A 107 -25.47 -9.18 6.28
C VAL A 107 -24.80 -7.88 5.88
N ASP A 108 -25.15 -6.80 6.60
CA ASP A 108 -24.55 -5.47 6.41
C ASP A 108 -23.02 -5.56 6.44
N GLY A 109 -22.37 -5.14 5.35
CA GLY A 109 -20.92 -5.17 5.20
C GLY A 109 -20.40 -6.20 4.20
N LEU A 110 -21.20 -7.18 3.76
CA LEU A 110 -20.80 -8.13 2.72
C LEU A 110 -20.51 -7.42 1.38
N ALA A 111 -21.16 -6.30 1.09
CA ALA A 111 -20.83 -5.46 -0.06
C ALA A 111 -19.38 -4.97 -0.02
N LYS A 112 -18.83 -4.69 1.17
CA LYS A 112 -17.43 -4.27 1.35
C LYS A 112 -16.46 -5.43 1.18
N ILE A 113 -16.82 -6.62 1.66
CA ILE A 113 -16.05 -7.84 1.42
C ILE A 113 -15.97 -8.15 -0.08
N LYS A 114 -17.07 -8.02 -0.83
CA LYS A 114 -17.05 -8.19 -2.28
C LYS A 114 -16.16 -7.16 -2.97
N LYS A 115 -16.11 -5.92 -2.49
CA LYS A 115 -15.18 -4.90 -2.98
C LYS A 115 -13.72 -5.29 -2.74
N TYR A 116 -13.38 -5.77 -1.55
CA TYR A 116 -12.04 -6.31 -1.26
C TYR A 116 -11.68 -7.43 -2.24
N PHE A 117 -12.59 -8.41 -2.43
CA PHE A 117 -12.36 -9.50 -3.37
C PHE A 117 -12.28 -9.04 -4.83
N HIS A 118 -13.02 -8.00 -5.21
CA HIS A 118 -12.93 -7.39 -6.52
C HIS A 118 -11.56 -6.73 -6.74
N TYR A 119 -11.09 -5.96 -5.75
CA TYR A 119 -9.79 -5.29 -5.78
C TYR A 119 -8.65 -6.27 -6.05
N PHE A 120 -8.61 -7.39 -5.32
CA PHE A 120 -7.59 -8.44 -5.52
C PHE A 120 -7.90 -9.44 -6.65
N GLY A 121 -8.94 -9.19 -7.46
CA GLY A 121 -9.25 -9.95 -8.68
C GLY A 121 -10.09 -11.21 -8.52
N TYR A 122 -10.53 -11.55 -7.30
CA TYR A 122 -11.38 -12.72 -7.03
C TYR A 122 -12.83 -12.56 -7.51
N VAL A 123 -13.30 -11.32 -7.71
CA VAL A 123 -14.63 -11.02 -8.24
C VAL A 123 -14.50 -10.21 -9.52
N ASN A 124 -14.91 -10.79 -10.65
CA ASN A 124 -14.84 -10.15 -11.98
C ASN A 124 -16.17 -9.44 -12.35
N SER A 125 -16.78 -8.72 -11.41
CA SER A 125 -18.05 -8.00 -11.62
C SER A 125 -17.85 -6.51 -11.35
N SER A 126 -18.05 -5.68 -12.38
CA SER A 126 -17.95 -4.22 -12.30
C SER A 126 -19.24 -3.55 -11.79
N GLY A 127 -19.94 -4.19 -10.85
CA GLY A 127 -21.28 -3.80 -10.40
C GLY A 127 -21.34 -3.18 -8.99
N ASN A 128 -22.49 -2.59 -8.66
CA ASN A 128 -22.80 -2.21 -7.27
C ASN A 128 -22.94 -3.47 -6.42
N PHE A 129 -21.93 -3.75 -5.60
CA PHE A 129 -21.96 -4.89 -4.68
C PHE A 129 -23.07 -4.72 -3.64
N THR A 130 -23.87 -5.77 -3.47
CA THR A 130 -24.91 -5.87 -2.43
C THR A 130 -24.41 -6.64 -1.22
N ASP A 131 -25.14 -6.52 -0.11
CA ASP A 131 -24.90 -7.27 1.13
C ASP A 131 -25.44 -8.71 1.12
N ASP A 132 -25.80 -9.24 -0.06
CA ASP A 132 -26.26 -10.62 -0.20
C ASP A 132 -25.04 -11.55 -0.32
N PHE A 133 -25.04 -12.69 0.36
CA PHE A 133 -24.04 -13.73 0.17
C PHE A 133 -24.45 -14.60 -1.03
N ASP A 134 -23.94 -14.23 -2.21
CA ASP A 134 -24.23 -14.88 -3.48
C ASP A 134 -23.14 -15.88 -3.89
N ASP A 135 -23.42 -16.65 -4.95
CA ASP A 135 -22.50 -17.66 -5.50
C ASP A 135 -21.15 -17.05 -5.93
N ILE A 136 -21.16 -15.77 -6.33
CA ILE A 136 -19.95 -15.01 -6.70
C ILE A 136 -19.04 -14.84 -5.46
N LEU A 137 -19.61 -14.41 -4.33
CA LEU A 137 -18.85 -14.27 -3.09
C LEU A 137 -18.38 -15.63 -2.55
N GLU A 138 -19.23 -16.65 -2.60
CA GLU A 138 -18.84 -18.01 -2.17
C GLU A 138 -17.65 -18.52 -2.97
N TYR A 139 -17.69 -18.36 -4.30
CA TYR A 139 -16.59 -18.75 -5.18
C TYR A 139 -15.30 -17.96 -4.90
N ALA A 140 -15.41 -16.64 -4.70
CA ALA A 140 -14.29 -15.78 -4.35
C ALA A 140 -13.63 -16.22 -3.03
N ILE A 141 -14.42 -16.52 -2.00
CA ILE A 141 -13.93 -17.00 -0.71
C ILE A 141 -13.23 -18.35 -0.86
N LYS A 142 -13.80 -19.31 -1.60
CA LYS A 142 -13.15 -20.61 -1.85
C LYS A 142 -11.79 -20.44 -2.53
N THR A 143 -11.74 -19.57 -3.54
CA THR A 143 -10.50 -19.30 -4.28
C THR A 143 -9.45 -18.62 -3.39
N TYR A 144 -9.86 -17.65 -2.58
CA TYR A 144 -8.98 -17.02 -1.58
C TYR A 144 -8.45 -18.02 -0.57
N GLN A 145 -9.32 -18.86 0.00
CA GLN A 145 -8.91 -19.90 0.93
C GLN A 145 -7.91 -20.87 0.32
N GLN A 146 -8.08 -21.23 -0.96
CA GLN A 146 -7.11 -22.06 -1.69
C GLN A 146 -5.76 -21.35 -1.83
N ASN A 147 -5.77 -20.10 -2.29
CA ASN A 147 -4.55 -19.31 -2.50
C ASN A 147 -3.71 -19.13 -1.23
N PHE A 148 -4.38 -18.93 -0.09
CA PHE A 148 -3.75 -18.76 1.22
C PHE A 148 -3.67 -20.05 2.05
N ASN A 149 -3.82 -21.21 1.40
CA ASN A 149 -3.71 -22.54 2.02
C ASN A 149 -4.64 -22.83 3.22
N LEU A 150 -5.71 -22.05 3.36
CA LEU A 150 -6.77 -22.26 4.35
C LEU A 150 -7.66 -23.46 3.97
N ASN A 151 -8.54 -23.85 4.89
CA ASN A 151 -9.59 -24.82 4.59
C ASN A 151 -10.61 -24.20 3.62
N THR A 152 -10.83 -24.84 2.47
CA THR A 152 -11.75 -24.36 1.43
C THR A 152 -13.21 -24.62 1.81
N THR A 153 -13.74 -23.83 2.74
CA THR A 153 -15.12 -23.94 3.24
C THR A 153 -16.11 -23.15 2.39
N GLY A 154 -15.67 -22.07 1.74
CA GLY A 154 -16.56 -21.09 1.11
C GLY A 154 -17.33 -20.23 2.10
N VAL A 155 -16.96 -20.27 3.38
CA VAL A 155 -17.58 -19.53 4.48
C VAL A 155 -16.62 -18.46 4.96
N LEU A 156 -17.12 -17.31 5.40
CA LEU A 156 -16.34 -16.30 6.13
C LEU A 156 -16.05 -16.77 7.57
N ASP A 157 -15.37 -17.91 7.71
CA ASP A 157 -15.00 -18.49 8.99
C ASP A 157 -13.88 -17.70 9.71
N GLY A 158 -13.62 -18.05 10.97
CA GLY A 158 -12.64 -17.35 11.81
C GLY A 158 -11.27 -17.22 11.16
N PRO A 159 -10.64 -18.32 10.70
CA PRO A 159 -9.37 -18.28 9.99
C PRO A 159 -9.40 -17.39 8.75
N THR A 160 -10.45 -17.46 7.93
CA THR A 160 -10.58 -16.64 6.72
C THR A 160 -10.65 -15.15 7.05
N ILE A 161 -11.48 -14.76 8.01
CA ILE A 161 -11.59 -13.35 8.44
C ILE A 161 -10.28 -12.87 9.07
N GLN A 162 -9.65 -13.67 9.92
CA GLN A 162 -8.34 -13.35 10.51
C GLN A 162 -7.26 -13.14 9.44
N HIS A 163 -7.35 -13.85 8.32
CA HIS A 163 -6.42 -13.69 7.21
C HIS A 163 -6.73 -12.44 6.36
N ILE A 164 -8.00 -12.18 6.06
CA ILE A 164 -8.43 -11.01 5.26
C ILE A 164 -8.00 -9.68 5.90
N ILE A 165 -8.02 -9.61 7.23
CA ILE A 165 -7.63 -8.39 7.96
C ILE A 165 -6.12 -8.20 8.12
N LYS A 166 -5.30 -9.16 7.66
CA LYS A 166 -3.85 -8.99 7.69
C LYS A 166 -3.46 -7.93 6.65
N PRO A 167 -2.51 -7.03 6.98
CA PRO A 167 -1.92 -6.13 6.01
C PRO A 167 -1.21 -6.91 4.90
N ARG A 168 -1.18 -6.35 3.70
CA ARG A 168 -0.70 -7.06 2.51
C ARG A 168 -0.24 -6.12 1.40
N CYS A 169 0.41 -6.71 0.38
CA CYS A 169 0.64 -6.06 -0.90
C CYS A 169 -0.69 -5.74 -1.61
N GLY A 170 -0.73 -4.60 -2.30
CA GLY A 170 -1.84 -4.09 -3.11
C GLY A 170 -1.98 -4.76 -4.49
N ASN A 171 -0.99 -5.51 -4.95
CA ASN A 171 -1.08 -6.21 -6.23
C ASN A 171 -2.18 -7.28 -6.22
N ALA A 172 -2.88 -7.44 -7.34
CA ALA A 172 -3.94 -8.43 -7.46
C ALA A 172 -3.41 -9.88 -7.46
N ASP A 173 -4.14 -10.76 -6.77
CA ASP A 173 -3.86 -12.19 -6.69
C ASP A 173 -4.32 -12.95 -7.94
N ILE A 174 -5.30 -12.38 -8.65
CA ILE A 174 -5.90 -12.93 -9.85
C ILE A 174 -5.96 -11.84 -10.91
N VAL A 175 -5.28 -12.06 -12.02
CA VAL A 175 -5.24 -11.12 -13.15
C VAL A 175 -5.83 -11.79 -14.38
N ASN A 176 -6.83 -11.15 -15.00
CA ASN A 176 -7.54 -11.71 -16.16
C ASN A 176 -8.09 -13.13 -15.90
N GLY A 177 -8.61 -13.39 -14.70
CA GLY A 177 -9.18 -14.68 -14.31
C GLY A 177 -8.18 -15.80 -14.07
N THR A 178 -6.87 -15.51 -14.16
CA THR A 178 -5.81 -16.47 -13.84
C THR A 178 -5.21 -16.09 -12.50
N SER A 179 -5.23 -17.01 -11.52
CA SER A 179 -4.52 -16.76 -10.27
C SER A 179 -3.02 -16.85 -10.48
N THR A 180 -2.29 -15.91 -9.89
CA THR A 180 -0.83 -15.98 -9.82
C THR A 180 -0.41 -17.04 -8.81
N MET A 181 -1.16 -17.28 -7.73
CA MET A 181 -0.77 -18.22 -6.69
C MET A 181 -1.10 -19.69 -7.03
N ASN A 182 -0.07 -20.56 -7.01
CA ASN A 182 -0.21 -22.00 -7.17
C ASN A 182 -0.17 -22.70 -5.81
N SER A 183 -1.33 -22.84 -5.15
CA SER A 183 -1.46 -23.49 -3.84
C SER A 183 -0.94 -24.93 -3.77
N GLY A 184 -0.66 -25.56 -4.91
CA GLY A 184 -0.21 -26.95 -4.99
C GLY A 184 -1.26 -27.97 -4.55
N LYS A 185 -2.41 -27.53 -4.03
CA LYS A 185 -3.56 -28.37 -3.72
C LYS A 185 -4.31 -28.66 -5.03
N PRO A 186 -4.34 -29.92 -5.50
CA PRO A 186 -5.18 -30.25 -6.65
C PRO A 186 -6.65 -29.95 -6.31
N PRO A 187 -7.48 -29.56 -7.30
CA PRO A 187 -8.92 -29.57 -7.14
C PRO A 187 -9.34 -30.93 -6.57
N ALA A 188 -10.28 -30.94 -5.62
CA ALA A 188 -10.69 -32.16 -4.93
C ALA A 188 -11.04 -33.27 -5.95
N GLY A 189 -10.21 -34.32 -6.03
CA GLY A 189 -10.45 -35.50 -6.87
C GLY A 189 -9.35 -35.92 -7.85
N THR A 190 -8.24 -35.19 -8.00
CA THR A 190 -7.14 -35.57 -8.92
C THR A 190 -5.85 -35.97 -8.18
N PRO A 191 -5.44 -37.26 -8.20
CA PRO A 191 -4.19 -37.71 -7.60
C PRO A 191 -3.06 -37.58 -8.62
N THR A 192 -2.35 -36.46 -8.61
CA THR A 192 -1.08 -36.33 -9.35
C THR A 192 -0.05 -35.65 -8.48
N MET A 193 0.91 -36.43 -7.96
CA MET A 193 2.14 -35.89 -7.36
C MET A 193 3.06 -35.41 -8.49
N HIS A 194 2.88 -34.15 -8.89
CA HIS A 194 3.89 -33.42 -9.65
C HIS A 194 4.57 -32.45 -8.70
N THR A 195 5.90 -32.30 -8.79
CA THR A 195 6.62 -31.15 -8.23
C THR A 195 6.15 -29.91 -8.99
N VAL A 196 5.19 -29.19 -8.41
CA VAL A 196 4.68 -27.94 -9.00
C VAL A 196 5.56 -26.81 -8.47
N ALA A 197 6.08 -25.98 -9.37
CA ALA A 197 6.68 -24.70 -8.97
C ALA A 197 5.60 -23.84 -8.29
N HIS A 198 5.87 -23.33 -7.08
CA HIS A 198 4.91 -22.52 -6.34
C HIS A 198 5.03 -21.02 -6.66
N TYR A 199 6.21 -20.59 -7.13
CA TYR A 199 6.44 -19.26 -7.67
C TYR A 199 5.57 -18.98 -8.89
N SER A 200 5.35 -17.70 -9.11
CA SER A 200 4.51 -17.23 -10.19
C SER A 200 5.05 -15.97 -10.83
N PHE A 201 4.41 -15.56 -11.92
CA PHE A 201 4.77 -14.36 -12.67
C PHE A 201 3.53 -13.53 -12.94
N PHE A 202 3.73 -12.23 -13.15
CA PHE A 202 2.71 -11.42 -13.81
C PHE A 202 2.35 -12.01 -15.18
N PRO A 203 1.11 -11.82 -15.65
CA PRO A 203 0.71 -12.24 -17.00
C PRO A 203 1.68 -11.74 -18.06
N GLY A 204 2.11 -12.65 -18.94
CA GLY A 204 3.10 -12.34 -19.98
C GLY A 204 4.56 -12.51 -19.53
N ARG A 205 4.83 -12.91 -18.27
CA ARG A 205 6.17 -13.14 -17.72
C ARG A 205 7.13 -11.96 -17.99
N PRO A 206 6.74 -10.73 -17.63
CA PRO A 206 7.53 -9.54 -17.92
C PRO A 206 8.89 -9.62 -17.23
N ARG A 207 9.91 -9.13 -17.93
CA ARG A 207 11.27 -9.00 -17.41
C ARG A 207 11.95 -7.78 -18.02
N TRP A 208 12.97 -7.28 -17.33
CA TRP A 208 13.81 -6.23 -17.90
C TRP A 208 14.51 -6.71 -19.19
N PRO A 209 14.79 -5.80 -20.15
CA PRO A 209 15.47 -6.16 -21.40
C PRO A 209 16.78 -6.91 -21.13
N ALA A 210 17.10 -7.92 -21.95
CA ALA A 210 18.31 -8.73 -21.75
C ALA A 210 19.62 -7.92 -21.82
N SER A 211 19.61 -6.78 -22.50
CA SER A 211 20.74 -5.85 -22.56
C SER A 211 20.90 -4.99 -21.30
N LYS A 212 19.99 -5.09 -20.33
CA LYS A 212 19.94 -4.23 -19.15
C LYS A 212 20.09 -5.07 -17.88
N THR A 213 21.34 -5.21 -17.46
CA THR A 213 21.71 -5.92 -16.23
C THR A 213 21.95 -4.97 -15.06
N ASP A 214 22.28 -3.70 -15.33
CA ASP A 214 22.34 -2.65 -14.32
C ASP A 214 21.05 -1.81 -14.37
N LEU A 215 20.25 -1.92 -13.31
CA LEU A 215 19.00 -1.20 -13.14
C LEU A 215 19.22 -0.01 -12.23
N THR A 216 18.82 1.17 -12.69
CA THR A 216 18.91 2.38 -11.86
C THR A 216 17.65 2.56 -11.05
N TYR A 217 17.78 2.92 -9.77
CA TYR A 217 16.64 3.30 -8.94
C TYR A 217 16.82 4.70 -8.36
N ALA A 218 15.71 5.38 -8.11
CA ALA A 218 15.71 6.72 -7.53
C ALA A 218 14.47 6.94 -6.65
N PHE A 219 14.62 7.82 -5.66
CA PHE A 219 13.56 8.20 -4.75
C PHE A 219 12.87 9.48 -5.19
N LEU A 220 11.55 9.55 -5.03
CA LEU A 220 10.77 10.73 -5.31
C LEU A 220 11.28 11.90 -4.43
N PRO A 221 11.82 12.99 -5.02
CA PRO A 221 12.47 14.04 -4.23
C PRO A 221 11.53 14.71 -3.21
N ALA A 222 10.23 14.75 -3.51
CA ALA A 222 9.22 15.33 -2.62
C ALA A 222 9.11 14.61 -1.27
N ASN A 223 9.42 13.30 -1.20
CA ASN A 223 9.38 12.56 0.06
C ASN A 223 10.53 12.91 1.00
N SER A 224 11.62 13.53 0.49
CA SER A 224 12.77 13.98 1.31
C SER A 224 13.33 12.89 2.26
N LEU A 225 13.45 11.65 1.76
CA LEU A 225 13.87 10.50 2.55
C LEU A 225 15.28 10.67 3.13
N THR A 226 15.45 10.24 4.39
CA THR A 226 16.75 10.21 5.07
C THR A 226 17.64 9.09 4.54
N ASP A 227 18.96 9.21 4.72
CA ASP A 227 19.90 8.16 4.32
C ASP A 227 19.64 6.83 5.04
N THR A 228 19.13 6.88 6.27
CA THR A 228 18.69 5.69 7.01
C THR A 228 17.60 4.94 6.25
N ILE A 229 16.56 5.63 5.78
CA ILE A 229 15.47 5.04 5.00
C ILE A 229 16.01 4.50 3.67
N LYS A 230 16.81 5.30 2.95
CA LYS A 230 17.39 4.88 1.66
C LYS A 230 18.27 3.62 1.79
N SER A 231 19.00 3.49 2.90
CA SER A 231 19.83 2.30 3.16
C SER A 231 19.02 1.01 3.23
N VAL A 232 17.75 1.07 3.64
CA VAL A 232 16.84 -0.09 3.65
C VAL A 232 16.62 -0.62 2.25
N PHE A 233 16.37 0.27 1.30
CA PHE A 233 16.17 -0.09 -0.10
C PHE A 233 17.46 -0.63 -0.74
N SER A 234 18.63 -0.07 -0.41
CA SER A 234 19.91 -0.63 -0.84
C SER A 234 20.04 -2.10 -0.41
N ARG A 235 19.79 -2.40 0.88
CA ARG A 235 19.81 -3.80 1.38
C ARG A 235 18.78 -4.68 0.67
N ALA A 236 17.57 -4.16 0.43
CA ALA A 236 16.53 -4.90 -0.24
C ALA A 236 16.88 -5.25 -1.69
N PHE A 237 17.50 -4.32 -2.43
CA PHE A 237 18.04 -4.58 -3.77
C PHE A 237 19.22 -5.56 -3.75
N ASP A 238 20.11 -5.45 -2.75
CA ASP A 238 21.27 -6.34 -2.61
C ASP A 238 20.86 -7.81 -2.46
N ARG A 239 19.75 -8.08 -1.75
CA ARG A 239 19.21 -9.44 -1.60
C ARG A 239 18.84 -10.07 -2.94
N TRP A 240 18.27 -9.29 -3.85
CA TRP A 240 17.94 -9.78 -5.19
C TRP A 240 19.16 -9.83 -6.11
N SER A 241 20.13 -8.92 -5.95
CA SER A 241 21.39 -8.94 -6.73
C SER A 241 22.29 -10.11 -6.34
N GLU A 242 22.19 -10.62 -5.11
CA GLU A 242 22.93 -11.79 -4.66
C GLU A 242 22.55 -13.04 -5.47
N VAL A 243 21.28 -13.20 -5.84
CA VAL A 243 20.76 -14.42 -6.47
C VAL A 243 20.52 -14.29 -7.98
N THR A 244 20.65 -13.09 -8.54
CA THR A 244 20.47 -12.79 -9.98
C THR A 244 21.72 -12.16 -10.59
N PRO A 245 21.90 -12.16 -11.93
CA PRO A 245 22.97 -11.40 -12.57
C PRO A 245 22.71 -9.88 -12.63
N LEU A 246 21.64 -9.39 -12.00
CA LEU A 246 21.28 -7.97 -12.03
C LEU A 246 22.06 -7.20 -10.95
N THR A 247 22.37 -5.94 -11.24
CA THR A 247 22.88 -4.96 -10.29
C THR A 247 21.91 -3.80 -10.18
N PHE A 248 21.94 -3.11 -9.04
CA PHE A 248 21.07 -1.97 -8.76
C PHE A 248 21.91 -0.78 -8.34
N THR A 249 21.69 0.35 -8.99
CA THR A 249 22.48 1.58 -8.75
C THR A 249 21.54 2.74 -8.42
N GLU A 250 21.70 3.35 -7.24
CA GLU A 250 20.98 4.59 -6.90
C GLU A 250 21.41 5.73 -7.83
N THR A 251 20.45 6.49 -8.34
CA THR A 251 20.69 7.69 -9.14
C THR A 251 19.89 8.89 -8.63
N ALA A 252 20.44 10.09 -8.80
CA ALA A 252 19.75 11.33 -8.46
C ALA A 252 18.65 11.71 -9.47
N SER A 253 18.66 11.15 -10.69
CA SER A 253 17.68 11.47 -11.73
C SER A 253 16.44 10.59 -11.64
N PHE A 254 15.48 11.01 -10.82
CA PHE A 254 14.21 10.30 -10.64
C PHE A 254 13.45 10.05 -11.95
N GLN A 255 13.44 11.01 -12.87
CA GLN A 255 12.66 10.94 -14.10
C GLN A 255 13.18 9.88 -15.08
N SER A 256 14.50 9.65 -15.10
CA SER A 256 15.18 8.72 -16.01
C SER A 256 15.59 7.41 -15.35
N ALA A 257 15.35 7.24 -14.04
CA ALA A 257 15.58 5.98 -13.36
C ALA A 257 14.66 4.88 -13.91
N ASP A 258 15.14 3.65 -13.92
CA ASP A 258 14.34 2.48 -14.30
C ASP A 258 13.28 2.19 -13.25
N ILE A 259 13.68 2.29 -11.99
CA ILE A 259 12.83 2.04 -10.83
C ILE A 259 12.63 3.35 -10.07
N LYS A 260 11.38 3.70 -9.84
CA LYS A 260 10.96 4.95 -9.18
C LYS A 260 10.25 4.59 -7.89
N VAL A 261 10.94 4.88 -6.78
CA VAL A 261 10.45 4.61 -5.43
C VAL A 261 9.80 5.87 -4.86
N GLY A 262 8.59 5.76 -4.30
CA GLY A 262 7.93 6.87 -3.65
C GLY A 262 6.94 6.43 -2.57
N PHE A 263 6.77 7.29 -1.57
CA PHE A 263 5.75 7.16 -0.53
C PHE A 263 4.58 8.08 -0.89
N PHE A 264 3.36 7.54 -0.91
CA PHE A 264 2.15 8.25 -1.31
C PHE A 264 1.04 8.02 -0.29
N ALA A 265 0.00 8.85 -0.33
CA ALA A 265 -1.17 8.71 0.54
C ALA A 265 -2.43 8.83 -0.32
N GLY A 266 -3.44 8.00 -0.05
CA GLY A 266 -4.69 8.00 -0.80
C GLY A 266 -4.52 7.89 -2.32
N ASP A 267 -5.34 8.65 -3.06
CA ASP A 267 -5.23 8.73 -4.52
C ASP A 267 -3.97 9.46 -4.97
N HIS A 268 -3.13 8.73 -5.71
CA HIS A 268 -1.86 9.21 -6.22
C HIS A 268 -1.74 9.06 -7.76
N ASN A 269 -2.88 9.04 -8.46
CA ASN A 269 -3.02 9.15 -9.92
C ASN A 269 -2.49 7.96 -10.74
N ASP A 270 -2.37 6.77 -10.16
CA ASP A 270 -2.07 5.53 -10.87
C ASP A 270 -3.27 4.57 -10.98
N GLY A 271 -4.41 4.93 -10.37
CA GLY A 271 -5.62 4.13 -10.35
C GLY A 271 -5.74 3.18 -9.16
N GLU A 272 -4.70 3.09 -8.32
CA GLU A 272 -4.60 2.19 -7.17
C GLU A 272 -4.43 3.02 -5.88
N PRO A 273 -5.46 3.72 -5.40
CA PRO A 273 -5.33 4.60 -4.24
C PRO A 273 -5.01 3.79 -2.97
N PHE A 274 -4.11 4.31 -2.14
CA PHE A 274 -3.83 3.77 -0.81
C PHE A 274 -4.98 4.00 0.17
N ASP A 275 -5.05 3.18 1.21
CA ASP A 275 -6.19 3.12 2.12
C ASP A 275 -5.94 3.61 3.55
N GLY A 276 -4.74 4.13 3.80
CA GLY A 276 -4.32 4.63 5.10
C GLY A 276 -3.69 3.52 5.94
N PRO A 277 -3.60 3.70 7.27
CA PRO A 277 -2.89 2.74 8.10
C PRO A 277 -3.53 1.35 8.05
N MET A 278 -2.70 0.33 7.81
CA MET A 278 -3.06 -1.06 7.59
C MET A 278 -3.89 -1.30 6.32
N GLY A 279 -3.94 -2.57 5.91
CA GLY A 279 -4.63 -2.94 4.67
C GLY A 279 -3.62 -3.10 3.56
N THR A 280 -3.55 -2.13 2.65
CA THR A 280 -2.60 -2.15 1.52
C THR A 280 -1.33 -1.38 1.88
N LEU A 281 -0.23 -2.11 2.05
CA LEU A 281 1.05 -1.53 2.51
C LEU A 281 1.83 -0.82 1.39
N ALA A 282 1.77 -1.38 0.19
CA ALA A 282 2.55 -0.97 -0.97
C ALA A 282 2.03 -1.69 -2.23
N HIS A 283 2.45 -1.21 -3.40
CA HIS A 283 2.35 -1.94 -4.65
C HIS A 283 3.48 -1.58 -5.61
N ALA A 284 3.76 -2.49 -6.54
CA ALA A 284 4.76 -2.30 -7.57
C ALA A 284 4.34 -2.84 -8.93
N PHE A 285 4.78 -2.14 -9.96
CA PHE A 285 4.44 -2.43 -11.35
C PHE A 285 5.56 -3.20 -12.03
N SER A 286 5.20 -4.35 -12.59
CA SER A 286 6.14 -5.24 -13.27
C SER A 286 6.95 -4.57 -14.39
N PRO A 287 8.10 -5.13 -14.80
CA PRO A 287 8.91 -4.58 -15.89
C PRO A 287 8.12 -4.33 -17.18
N PRO A 288 8.47 -3.27 -17.94
CA PRO A 288 9.49 -2.25 -17.67
C PRO A 288 8.94 -1.01 -16.98
N ALA A 289 7.76 -1.07 -16.35
CA ALA A 289 7.10 0.11 -15.80
C ALA A 289 7.88 0.71 -14.62
N GLY A 290 8.33 -0.15 -13.70
CA GLY A 290 9.31 0.23 -12.68
C GLY A 290 8.79 1.23 -11.64
N HIS A 291 7.50 1.20 -11.34
CA HIS A 291 6.90 2.02 -10.28
C HIS A 291 6.85 1.21 -8.99
N PHE A 292 7.36 1.77 -7.89
CA PHE A 292 7.34 1.16 -6.56
C PHE A 292 6.80 2.19 -5.57
N HIS A 293 5.53 1.99 -5.19
CA HIS A 293 4.79 2.90 -4.34
C HIS A 293 4.59 2.25 -2.97
N LEU A 294 4.85 3.02 -1.91
CA LEU A 294 4.57 2.64 -0.53
C LEU A 294 3.49 3.54 0.04
N ASP A 295 2.63 3.01 0.91
CA ASP A 295 1.70 3.84 1.66
C ASP A 295 2.48 4.63 2.73
N GLY A 296 2.50 5.95 2.57
CA GLY A 296 3.14 6.89 3.48
C GLY A 296 2.38 7.12 4.78
N GLU A 297 1.18 6.57 4.93
CA GLU A 297 0.36 6.63 6.15
C GLU A 297 0.60 5.43 7.09
N GLU A 298 1.45 4.48 6.69
CA GLU A 298 1.78 3.31 7.50
C GLU A 298 2.78 3.60 8.63
N ASN A 299 2.69 2.80 9.70
CA ASN A 299 3.63 2.88 10.83
C ASN A 299 4.91 2.08 10.51
N TRP A 300 5.72 2.63 9.61
CA TRP A 300 6.97 2.02 9.19
C TRP A 300 7.98 1.90 10.33
N VAL A 301 8.57 0.72 10.46
CA VAL A 301 9.70 0.44 11.36
C VAL A 301 10.92 0.00 10.56
N ILE A 302 12.10 0.39 11.07
CA ILE A 302 13.40 -0.05 10.59
C ILE A 302 14.08 -0.77 11.75
N ASP A 303 14.42 -2.04 11.57
CA ASP A 303 15.05 -2.87 12.60
C ASP A 303 14.29 -2.86 13.94
N GLY A 304 12.95 -2.84 13.85
CA GLY A 304 12.05 -2.80 15.00
C GLY A 304 11.87 -1.43 15.66
N VAL A 305 12.48 -0.37 15.11
CA VAL A 305 12.39 1.00 15.62
C VAL A 305 11.48 1.84 14.70
N PRO A 306 10.43 2.52 15.22
CA PRO A 306 9.60 3.43 14.43
C PRO A 306 10.41 4.55 13.76
N ILE A 307 10.05 4.87 12.52
CA ILE A 307 10.70 5.97 11.76
C ILE A 307 10.28 7.35 12.32
N ASP A 308 9.05 7.49 12.78
CA ASP A 308 8.53 8.70 13.41
C ASP A 308 8.42 8.56 14.94
N ASP A 309 8.34 9.71 15.64
CA ASP A 309 8.31 9.88 17.11
C ASP A 309 7.15 9.10 17.76
N GLY A 310 7.35 7.78 17.92
CA GLY A 310 6.29 6.81 18.18
C GLY A 310 5.51 7.06 19.47
N ASN A 311 4.18 7.01 19.37
CA ASN A 311 3.35 6.66 20.52
C ASN A 311 3.32 5.12 20.68
N PHE A 312 3.01 4.63 21.88
CA PHE A 312 2.96 3.20 22.20
C PHE A 312 2.06 2.37 21.26
N PHE A 313 0.96 2.94 20.74
CA PHE A 313 0.03 2.26 19.84
C PHE A 313 0.62 2.00 18.45
N SER A 314 1.63 2.76 18.01
CA SER A 314 2.35 2.55 16.74
C SER A 314 3.05 1.18 16.69
N THR A 315 3.40 0.59 17.85
CA THR A 315 4.05 -0.74 17.91
C THR A 315 3.11 -1.90 17.60
N LEU A 316 1.80 -1.75 17.89
CA LEU A 316 0.79 -2.77 17.58
C LEU A 316 0.46 -2.81 16.08
N SER A 317 0.86 -1.75 15.37
CA SER A 317 0.66 -1.56 13.95
C SER A 317 1.99 -1.42 13.18
N ALA A 318 3.10 -1.89 13.76
CA ALA A 318 4.42 -1.76 13.14
C ALA A 318 4.54 -2.57 11.85
N VAL A 319 5.00 -1.94 10.77
CA VAL A 319 5.24 -2.57 9.47
C VAL A 319 6.73 -2.48 9.14
N ASP A 320 7.41 -3.62 8.98
CA ASP A 320 8.83 -3.64 8.67
C ASP A 320 9.08 -3.20 7.22
N LEU A 321 9.77 -2.07 7.05
CA LEU A 321 9.99 -1.44 5.76
C LEU A 321 10.86 -2.32 4.83
N GLU A 322 11.86 -3.01 5.36
CA GLU A 322 12.73 -3.87 4.55
C GLU A 322 11.93 -5.05 3.99
N SER A 323 11.05 -5.64 4.80
CA SER A 323 10.23 -6.78 4.39
C SER A 323 9.32 -6.44 3.21
N VAL A 324 8.63 -5.29 3.29
CA VAL A 324 7.80 -4.81 2.18
C VAL A 324 8.67 -4.46 0.98
N ALA A 325 9.82 -3.82 1.17
CA ALA A 325 10.70 -3.49 0.07
C ALA A 325 11.24 -4.70 -0.68
N VAL A 326 11.66 -5.77 0.02
CA VAL A 326 12.13 -6.99 -0.64
C VAL A 326 10.98 -7.63 -1.45
N HIS A 327 9.75 -7.65 -0.91
CA HIS A 327 8.55 -8.14 -1.61
C HIS A 327 8.28 -7.37 -2.90
N GLU A 328 8.15 -6.04 -2.81
CA GLU A 328 7.80 -5.20 -3.97
C GLU A 328 8.91 -5.20 -5.04
N ILE A 329 10.18 -5.37 -4.65
CA ILE A 329 11.26 -5.55 -5.63
C ILE A 329 11.09 -6.86 -6.40
N GLY A 330 10.57 -7.93 -5.79
CA GLY A 330 10.23 -9.15 -6.53
C GLY A 330 9.23 -8.88 -7.66
N HIS A 331 8.23 -8.03 -7.42
CA HIS A 331 7.30 -7.57 -8.46
C HIS A 331 7.97 -6.70 -9.52
N LEU A 332 8.86 -5.79 -9.13
CA LEU A 332 9.70 -5.02 -10.05
C LEU A 332 10.63 -5.91 -10.90
N LEU A 333 10.83 -7.17 -10.53
CA LEU A 333 11.56 -8.16 -11.30
C LEU A 333 10.64 -9.07 -12.13
N GLY A 334 9.33 -9.00 -11.95
CA GLY A 334 8.32 -9.72 -12.73
C GLY A 334 7.70 -10.92 -12.03
N LEU A 335 8.04 -11.17 -10.76
CA LEU A 335 7.41 -12.20 -9.95
C LEU A 335 5.98 -11.80 -9.59
N GLY A 336 5.09 -12.79 -9.55
CA GLY A 336 3.77 -12.66 -8.95
C GLY A 336 3.78 -13.14 -7.49
N HIS A 337 2.60 -13.16 -6.87
CA HIS A 337 2.44 -13.67 -5.52
C HIS A 337 2.66 -15.20 -5.44
N SER A 338 3.20 -15.65 -4.31
CA SER A 338 3.34 -17.07 -3.96
C SER A 338 2.29 -17.47 -2.91
N SER A 339 1.83 -18.71 -2.96
CA SER A 339 1.02 -19.31 -1.90
C SER A 339 1.86 -19.88 -0.75
N VAL A 340 3.20 -19.90 -0.87
CA VAL A 340 4.11 -20.44 0.16
C VAL A 340 4.24 -19.41 1.27
N GLU A 341 3.77 -19.72 2.50
CA GLU A 341 3.73 -18.73 3.59
C GLU A 341 5.11 -18.21 3.97
N ASP A 342 6.20 -18.96 3.75
CA ASP A 342 7.58 -18.54 4.04
C ASP A 342 8.23 -17.74 2.90
N SER A 343 7.62 -17.69 1.71
CA SER A 343 8.12 -16.91 0.56
C SER A 343 8.06 -15.42 0.86
N ILE A 344 9.04 -14.66 0.35
CA ILE A 344 8.97 -13.20 0.40
C ILE A 344 7.78 -12.70 -0.41
N MET A 345 7.44 -13.38 -1.51
CA MET A 345 6.31 -13.09 -2.39
C MET A 345 4.95 -13.57 -1.83
N TYR A 346 4.88 -14.05 -0.59
CA TYR A 346 3.60 -14.27 0.07
C TYR A 346 2.91 -12.92 0.32
N PRO A 347 1.63 -12.74 -0.03
CA PRO A 347 1.03 -11.40 -0.08
C PRO A 347 0.90 -10.67 1.24
N THR A 348 0.74 -11.37 2.37
CA THR A 348 0.43 -10.75 3.66
C THR A 348 1.65 -10.64 4.56
N LEU A 349 1.76 -9.52 5.28
CA LEU A 349 2.78 -9.30 6.30
C LEU A 349 2.11 -8.96 7.64
N GLY A 350 2.36 -9.77 8.66
CA GLY A 350 1.84 -9.51 10.00
C GLY A 350 2.54 -8.32 10.67
N ALA A 351 1.81 -7.57 11.50
CA ALA A 351 2.41 -6.50 12.28
C ALA A 351 3.59 -7.02 13.14
N GLY A 352 4.69 -6.28 13.17
CA GLY A 352 5.93 -6.64 13.87
C GLY A 352 6.67 -7.84 13.28
N THR A 353 6.22 -8.38 12.14
CA THR A 353 6.91 -9.46 11.44
C THR A 353 8.01 -8.88 10.56
N ARG A 354 9.22 -9.45 10.65
CA ARG A 354 10.33 -9.15 9.75
C ARG A 354 10.64 -10.38 8.90
N ARG A 355 10.55 -10.23 7.58
CA ARG A 355 10.83 -11.27 6.59
C ARG A 355 11.60 -10.63 5.45
N VAL A 356 12.88 -10.94 5.36
CA VAL A 356 13.79 -10.31 4.38
C VAL A 356 14.66 -11.33 3.65
N GLU A 357 14.72 -12.57 4.15
CA GLU A 357 15.51 -13.63 3.52
C GLU A 357 14.69 -14.24 2.38
N LEU A 358 15.33 -14.40 1.22
CA LEU A 358 14.68 -15.02 0.06
C LEU A 358 14.53 -16.52 0.32
N ALA A 359 13.30 -17.02 0.23
CA ALA A 359 13.04 -18.44 0.26
C ALA A 359 13.43 -19.08 -1.07
N ASN A 360 13.57 -20.41 -1.07
CA ASN A 360 13.90 -21.16 -2.28
C ASN A 360 12.86 -20.96 -3.40
N ASP A 361 11.58 -20.75 -3.06
CA ASP A 361 10.54 -20.42 -4.05
C ASP A 361 10.84 -19.11 -4.79
N ASP A 362 11.26 -18.07 -4.04
CA ASP A 362 11.61 -16.74 -4.57
C ASP A 362 12.84 -16.82 -5.48
N ILE A 363 13.88 -17.54 -5.02
CA ILE A 363 15.14 -17.73 -5.74
C ILE A 363 14.88 -18.47 -7.06
N GLN A 364 14.15 -19.57 -7.02
CA GLN A 364 13.83 -20.32 -8.24
C GLN A 364 12.99 -19.49 -9.21
N GLY A 365 12.00 -18.75 -8.71
CA GLY A 365 11.17 -17.89 -9.54
C GLY A 365 11.97 -16.81 -10.26
N VAL A 366 12.84 -16.09 -9.55
CA VAL A 366 13.62 -15.00 -10.17
C VAL A 366 14.71 -15.54 -11.10
N GLN A 367 15.32 -16.68 -10.78
CA GLN A 367 16.33 -17.30 -11.62
C GLN A 367 15.74 -17.92 -12.89
N GLU A 368 14.48 -18.34 -12.87
CA GLU A 368 13.75 -18.71 -14.08
C GLU A 368 13.59 -17.52 -15.05
N LEU A 369 13.52 -16.27 -14.55
CA LEU A 369 13.46 -15.07 -15.39
C LEU A 369 14.83 -14.57 -15.83
N TYR A 370 15.83 -14.57 -14.96
CA TYR A 370 17.11 -13.88 -15.20
C TYR A 370 18.34 -14.78 -15.21
N GLY A 371 18.22 -16.04 -14.80
CA GLY A 371 19.35 -16.92 -14.49
C GLY A 371 19.94 -16.65 -13.10
N SER A 372 20.85 -17.53 -12.67
CA SER A 372 21.57 -17.38 -11.39
C SER A 372 22.72 -16.39 -11.50
N ASN A 373 23.00 -15.67 -10.42
CA ASN A 373 24.28 -15.01 -10.24
C ASN A 373 25.40 -16.07 -10.27
N PRO A 374 26.49 -15.90 -11.07
CA PRO A 374 27.61 -16.84 -11.09
C PRO A 374 28.35 -16.99 -9.76
N ASN A 375 28.26 -15.98 -8.88
CA ASN A 375 28.88 -15.99 -7.55
C ASN A 375 27.97 -16.56 -6.46
N PHE A 376 26.70 -16.85 -6.78
CA PHE A 376 25.77 -17.44 -5.83
C PHE A 376 26.09 -18.92 -5.64
N THR A 377 26.37 -19.32 -4.40
CA THR A 377 26.76 -20.70 -4.05
C THR A 377 25.60 -21.52 -3.47
N GLY A 378 24.37 -21.02 -3.60
CA GLY A 378 23.17 -21.57 -2.99
C GLY A 378 22.81 -20.88 -1.66
N PRO A 379 21.62 -21.15 -1.11
CA PRO A 379 21.24 -20.64 0.19
C PRO A 379 22.25 -21.08 1.25
N SER A 380 22.83 -20.13 1.98
CA SER A 380 23.76 -20.44 3.07
C SER A 380 23.05 -21.36 4.07
N THR A 381 23.51 -22.61 4.22
CA THR A 381 22.87 -23.62 5.06
C THR A 381 23.16 -23.41 6.55
N THR A 382 23.22 -22.16 7.00
CA THR A 382 23.54 -21.82 8.38
C THR A 382 22.27 -21.41 9.10
N LEU A 383 21.76 -22.35 9.89
CA LEU A 383 20.64 -22.29 10.84
C LEU A 383 19.23 -22.54 10.27
N THR A 384 18.93 -23.82 10.06
CA THR A 384 17.61 -24.37 10.33
C THR A 384 17.27 -24.08 11.81
N PRO A 385 16.17 -23.38 12.16
CA PRO A 385 15.57 -23.58 13.46
C PRO A 385 14.95 -24.97 13.40
N SER A 386 15.58 -25.94 14.05
CA SER A 386 14.89 -27.17 14.42
C SER A 386 13.67 -26.79 15.26
N GLN A 387 12.50 -26.79 14.64
CA GLN A 387 11.24 -26.68 15.34
C GLN A 387 11.03 -28.02 16.05
N GLU A 388 11.52 -28.10 17.28
CA GLU A 388 11.24 -29.20 18.19
C GLU A 388 9.75 -29.09 18.56
N ASN A 389 8.98 -30.10 18.12
CA ASN A 389 7.59 -30.29 18.52
C ASN A 389 7.54 -30.67 20.00
N ASP A 390 7.39 -29.67 20.87
CA ASP A 390 6.93 -29.90 22.25
C ASP A 390 5.44 -29.63 22.35
N THR A 391 4.68 -30.72 22.17
CA THR A 391 3.33 -30.85 22.72
C THR A 391 3.39 -30.86 24.25
N ASN A 392 2.50 -30.09 24.88
CA ASN A 392 2.21 -29.99 26.32
C ASN A 392 3.14 -29.13 27.18
N GLY A 393 2.83 -27.84 27.26
CA GLY A 393 3.27 -26.97 28.35
C GLY A 393 2.38 -25.74 28.48
N THR A 394 1.49 -25.72 29.46
CA THR A 394 0.77 -24.51 29.92
C THR A 394 1.72 -23.32 30.08
N PRO A 395 1.42 -22.12 29.56
CA PRO A 395 2.29 -20.97 29.73
C PRO A 395 2.21 -20.49 31.19
N LYS A 396 3.29 -20.72 31.95
CA LYS A 396 3.53 -20.01 33.21
C LYS A 396 4.02 -18.60 32.85
N PHE A 397 3.09 -17.66 32.83
CA PHE A 397 3.42 -16.23 32.81
C PHE A 397 4.24 -15.88 34.06
N GLY A 398 5.44 -15.34 33.85
CA GLY A 398 6.31 -14.83 34.91
C GLY A 398 5.66 -13.65 35.63
N LEU A 399 5.28 -13.88 36.89
CA LEU A 399 4.56 -12.99 37.79
C LEU A 399 5.40 -11.79 38.31
N SER A 400 6.34 -11.27 37.51
CA SER A 400 7.26 -10.21 37.95
C SER A 400 6.90 -8.80 37.44
N TRP A 401 6.15 -8.69 36.33
CA TRP A 401 5.84 -7.38 35.72
C TRP A 401 4.50 -6.79 36.18
N VAL A 402 3.61 -7.61 36.75
CA VAL A 402 2.28 -7.18 37.22
C VAL A 402 2.37 -6.34 38.52
N HIS A 403 3.42 -6.54 39.32
CA HIS A 403 3.63 -5.79 40.57
C HIS A 403 4.20 -4.38 40.35
N GLY A 404 4.91 -4.14 39.24
CA GLY A 404 5.41 -2.79 38.90
C GLY A 404 4.32 -1.88 38.34
N PHE A 405 3.35 -2.44 37.62
CA PHE A 405 2.27 -1.68 36.98
C PHE A 405 1.19 -1.22 37.98
N LEU A 406 0.89 -2.03 39.02
CA LEU A 406 -0.06 -1.66 40.06
C LEU A 406 0.46 -0.58 41.03
N TRP A 407 1.78 -0.37 41.12
CA TRP A 407 2.37 0.68 41.95
C TRP A 407 2.31 2.07 41.29
N LEU A 408 2.43 2.16 39.96
CA LEU A 408 2.42 3.42 39.23
C LEU A 408 1.00 4.00 39.06
N VAL A 409 -0.01 3.14 38.89
CA VAL A 409 -1.42 3.60 38.79
C VAL A 409 -1.96 4.07 40.15
N GLY A 410 -1.51 3.46 41.26
CA GLY A 410 -1.89 3.89 42.61
C GLY A 410 -1.36 5.28 43.00
N LEU A 411 -0.17 5.65 42.52
CA LEU A 411 0.48 6.93 42.85
C LEU A 411 -0.15 8.12 42.09
N PHE A 412 -0.75 7.86 40.93
CA PHE A 412 -1.43 8.89 40.13
C PHE A 412 -2.83 9.23 40.67
N VAL A 413 -3.51 8.30 41.35
CA VAL A 413 -4.85 8.52 41.91
C VAL A 413 -4.81 9.31 43.23
N THR A 414 -3.68 9.35 43.94
CA THR A 414 -3.54 10.13 45.19
C THR A 414 -3.05 11.57 45.00
N LEU A 415 -2.65 11.98 43.79
CA LEU A 415 -2.11 13.32 43.51
C LEU A 415 -3.09 14.28 42.82
N VAL A 416 -4.32 13.84 42.54
CA VAL A 416 -5.40 14.67 41.93
C VAL A 416 -6.48 15.06 42.95
N GLN A 417 -6.25 14.81 44.24
CA GLN A 417 -7.04 15.38 45.32
C GLN A 417 -6.14 16.04 46.35
N PHE A 418 -5.60 17.21 46.02
CA PHE A 418 -5.32 18.33 46.94
C PHE A 418 -5.19 19.63 46.15
#